data_AF-A0A4S4GKS0-F1
#
_entry.id   AF-A0A4S4GKS0-F1
#
_cell.length_a   1.000
_cell.length_b   1.000
_cell.length_c   1.000
_cell.angle_alpha   90.00
_cell.angle_beta   90.00
_cell.angle_gamma   90.00
#
_symmetry.space_group_name_H-M   'P 1'
#
loop_
_entity.id
_entity.type
_entity.pdbx_description
1 polymer ?
#
loop_
_entity_poly.entity_id
_entity_poly.type
_entity_poly.pdbx_seq_one_letter_code
_entity_poly.pdbx_strand_id
1 'polypeptide(L)'
;MNAFRYITVLAAATLLTVTATAQTDRTESRSSSSSVVRKGSKADRNANKTAGATVTDRMQKFFEEPARSDADAQWMKIVYRQLDLENVKNAPLYYPEEAIEGQENLFRIIMKLLANGNVKAYEYLDGREIFTDQYQVKVADMLDRFHILYTPAKGSTEKNPKFTIEESDVPTNEVLSYYLLERWELDKRANRMRTTVDAICPVLHRSGDFGGEAVKYPMFWIKMDALRPYLTQQSIFIDDDNNLAQYNYDDYFQLALYEGDIYKTRNLRNRSMMQLYPDPDDMKKAQDSIQNYLVNYEKKMWVPSREELAAAREAKEKAELGDTIAERQIKESTPKRSSRAKRATRTKEPKVKQSKVKQAKVKSNSSSSATRSVRRRR
;
A
#
# COMPACT_ATOMS: atom_id res chain seq x y z
N MET A 1 37.15 -67.54 -48.04
CA MET A 1 35.92 -66.74 -48.13
C MET A 1 34.86 -67.42 -47.27
N ASN A 2 34.40 -66.99 -46.10
CA ASN A 2 34.58 -65.82 -45.22
C ASN A 2 34.44 -66.41 -43.79
N ALA A 3 35.49 -66.45 -42.96
CA ALA A 3 35.86 -65.43 -41.96
C ALA A 3 34.72 -65.12 -40.95
N PHE A 4 34.78 -65.30 -39.63
CA PHE A 4 35.78 -65.72 -38.63
C PHE A 4 34.97 -65.93 -37.32
N ARG A 5 35.10 -67.09 -36.64
CA ARG A 5 35.47 -67.30 -35.21
C ARG A 5 34.73 -66.48 -34.10
N TYR A 6 34.38 -66.95 -32.89
CA TYR A 6 34.53 -68.22 -32.14
C TYR A 6 33.90 -68.02 -30.72
N ILE A 7 33.41 -69.11 -30.10
CA ILE A 7 33.57 -69.52 -28.66
C ILE A 7 32.79 -68.70 -27.60
N THR A 8 31.62 -69.12 -27.07
CA THR A 8 31.30 -70.13 -26.00
C THR A 8 32.12 -69.97 -24.70
N VAL A 9 31.57 -69.72 -23.51
CA VAL A 9 31.09 -70.73 -22.53
C VAL A 9 30.72 -70.04 -21.17
N LEU A 10 29.60 -70.50 -20.56
CA LEU A 10 29.18 -70.65 -19.12
C LEU A 10 29.81 -69.77 -17.99
N ALA A 11 29.16 -69.42 -16.86
CA ALA A 11 28.34 -70.26 -15.96
C ALA A 11 27.64 -69.47 -14.81
N ALA A 12 26.59 -70.10 -14.24
CA ALA A 12 26.17 -70.19 -12.81
C ALA A 12 25.67 -68.93 -12.04
N ALA A 13 24.38 -68.80 -11.68
CA ALA A 13 23.61 -69.44 -10.58
C ALA A 13 23.86 -68.79 -9.18
N THR A 14 22.84 -68.19 -8.55
CA THR A 14 22.17 -68.63 -7.28
C THR A 14 21.02 -67.65 -6.94
N LEU A 15 19.76 -68.10 -6.91
CA LEU A 15 18.94 -68.55 -5.75
C LEU A 15 18.46 -67.44 -4.80
N LEU A 16 17.18 -67.07 -4.94
CA LEU A 16 16.42 -66.15 -4.07
C LEU A 16 15.13 -66.87 -3.67
N THR A 17 15.03 -67.29 -2.41
CA THR A 17 13.84 -67.94 -1.83
C THR A 17 13.15 -67.05 -0.80
N VAL A 18 11.82 -67.11 -0.86
CA VAL A 18 10.77 -66.24 -0.32
C VAL A 18 10.30 -66.70 1.08
N THR A 19 9.53 -65.83 1.75
CA THR A 19 8.46 -66.06 2.77
C THR A 19 8.79 -65.62 4.22
N ALA A 20 7.91 -65.01 5.04
CA ALA A 20 6.58 -64.39 4.85
C ALA A 20 6.11 -63.69 6.17
N THR A 21 5.08 -62.83 6.04
CA THR A 21 4.08 -62.36 7.05
C THR A 21 4.55 -61.38 8.15
N ALA A 22 3.78 -60.38 8.63
CA ALA A 22 2.35 -60.10 8.58
C ALA A 22 2.07 -58.58 8.71
N GLN A 23 0.89 -58.18 8.22
CA GLN A 23 0.31 -56.83 8.30
C GLN A 23 -0.01 -56.41 9.74
N THR A 24 0.21 -55.14 10.06
CA THR A 24 -0.69 -54.38 10.94
C THR A 24 -0.87 -52.97 10.38
N ASP A 25 -2.05 -52.73 9.83
CA ASP A 25 -2.55 -51.40 9.49
C ASP A 25 -2.68 -50.55 10.75
N ARG A 26 -2.00 -49.40 10.77
CA ARG A 26 -2.37 -48.26 11.61
C ARG A 26 -2.36 -47.02 10.73
N THR A 27 -3.56 -46.62 10.33
CA THR A 27 -3.91 -45.28 9.88
C THR A 27 -3.49 -44.27 10.95
N GLU A 28 -2.40 -43.54 10.71
CA GLU A 28 -2.06 -42.33 11.45
C GLU A 28 -2.32 -41.09 10.58
N SER A 29 -3.36 -40.36 11.00
CA SER A 29 -3.61 -38.97 10.70
C SER A 29 -2.33 -38.14 10.89
N ARG A 30 -1.75 -37.64 9.79
CA ARG A 30 -0.61 -36.70 9.83
C ARG A 30 -1.09 -35.30 10.19
N SER A 31 -1.15 -35.04 11.50
CA SER A 31 -1.09 -33.68 12.05
C SER A 31 0.33 -33.14 11.86
N SER A 32 0.47 -31.97 11.24
CA SER A 32 1.76 -31.30 11.02
C SER A 32 2.30 -30.73 12.33
N SER A 33 3.06 -31.52 13.10
CA SER A 33 3.82 -31.02 14.23
C SER A 33 5.22 -30.57 13.78
N SER A 34 5.52 -29.31 14.06
CA SER A 34 6.82 -28.62 13.97
C SER A 34 8.03 -29.53 14.15
N SER A 35 8.82 -29.73 13.09
CA SER A 35 10.15 -30.34 13.20
C SER A 35 11.15 -29.36 13.81
N VAL A 36 11.80 -29.78 14.90
CA VAL A 36 12.88 -29.04 15.57
C VAL A 36 14.11 -28.98 14.66
N VAL A 37 14.46 -27.78 14.19
CA VAL A 37 15.67 -27.53 13.39
C VAL A 37 16.90 -27.60 14.31
N ARG A 38 17.84 -28.50 14.02
CA ARG A 38 19.12 -28.61 14.74
C ARG A 38 19.99 -27.38 14.42
N LYS A 39 20.47 -26.72 15.48
CA LYS A 39 21.35 -25.54 15.44
C LYS A 39 22.67 -25.90 14.74
N GLY A 40 22.91 -25.33 13.56
CA GLY A 40 24.16 -25.49 12.81
C GLY A 40 25.42 -25.13 13.60
N SER A 41 26.54 -25.74 13.20
CA SER A 41 27.87 -25.59 13.80
C SER A 41 28.31 -24.13 13.90
N LYS A 42 29.17 -23.80 14.89
CA LYS A 42 29.72 -22.45 15.09
C LYS A 42 30.45 -21.89 13.85
N ALA A 43 30.87 -22.75 12.92
CA ALA A 43 31.50 -22.33 11.66
C ALA A 43 30.54 -21.60 10.70
N ASP A 44 29.28 -22.04 10.57
CA ASP A 44 28.28 -21.40 9.71
C ASP A 44 27.86 -20.01 10.22
N ARG A 45 27.99 -19.78 11.54
CA ARG A 45 27.65 -18.50 12.16
C ARG A 45 28.64 -17.38 11.88
N ASN A 46 29.89 -17.72 11.53
CA ASN A 46 30.92 -16.72 11.26
C ASN A 46 31.01 -16.32 9.79
N ALA A 47 30.58 -17.19 8.85
CA ALA A 47 30.48 -16.82 7.43
C ALA A 47 29.35 -15.81 7.15
N ASN A 48 28.32 -15.79 8.00
CA ASN A 48 27.13 -14.96 7.82
C ASN A 48 27.14 -13.64 8.61
N LYS A 49 28.28 -13.26 9.20
CA LYS A 49 28.44 -12.02 9.99
C LYS A 49 28.99 -10.84 9.19
N THR A 50 29.44 -11.07 7.97
CA THR A 50 30.09 -10.06 7.11
C THR A 50 29.23 -9.60 5.93
N ALA A 51 28.04 -10.15 5.77
CA ALA A 51 27.05 -9.66 4.80
C ALA A 51 25.87 -9.06 5.57
N GLY A 52 25.43 -7.86 5.18
CA GLY A 52 24.31 -7.16 5.78
C GLY A 52 23.03 -8.00 5.85
N ALA A 53 22.04 -7.50 6.59
CA ALA A 53 20.77 -8.15 6.95
C ALA A 53 20.29 -9.20 5.92
N THR A 54 20.58 -10.48 6.20
CA THR A 54 20.21 -11.59 5.31
C THR A 54 18.77 -12.01 5.60
N VAL A 55 17.91 -11.93 4.59
CA VAL A 55 16.53 -12.43 4.67
C VAL A 55 16.55 -13.93 4.91
N THR A 56 15.87 -14.40 5.96
CA THR A 56 15.77 -15.83 6.26
C THR A 56 14.68 -16.49 5.42
N ASP A 57 14.85 -17.76 5.05
CA ASP A 57 13.84 -18.54 4.30
C ASP A 57 12.46 -18.54 4.98
N ARG A 58 12.44 -18.52 6.31
CA ARG A 58 11.18 -18.45 7.08
C ARG A 58 10.47 -17.12 6.82
N MET A 59 11.22 -16.03 6.82
CA MET A 59 10.67 -14.69 6.58
C MET A 59 10.19 -14.56 5.14
N GLN A 60 10.98 -15.03 4.18
CA GLN A 60 10.56 -15.03 2.78
C GLN A 60 9.27 -15.83 2.58
N LYS A 61 9.15 -17.03 3.14
CA LYS A 61 7.93 -17.84 3.07
C LYS A 61 6.71 -17.18 3.72
N PHE A 62 6.90 -16.44 4.80
CA PHE A 62 5.80 -15.73 5.47
C PHE A 62 5.20 -14.63 4.58
N PHE A 63 6.04 -13.92 3.83
CA PHE A 63 5.60 -12.88 2.90
C PHE A 63 5.22 -13.42 1.51
N GLU A 64 5.74 -14.58 1.13
CA GLU A 64 5.39 -15.29 -0.11
C GLU A 64 4.08 -16.07 0.00
N GLU A 65 3.49 -16.18 1.21
CA GLU A 65 2.14 -16.74 1.35
C GLU A 65 1.22 -16.06 0.33
N PRO A 66 0.46 -16.83 -0.46
CA PRO A 66 -0.27 -16.29 -1.58
C PRO A 66 -1.16 -15.17 -1.09
N ALA A 67 -1.10 -14.02 -1.78
CA ALA A 67 -2.02 -12.91 -1.59
C ALA A 67 -3.41 -13.48 -1.30
N ARG A 68 -4.00 -13.10 -0.16
CA ARG A 68 -5.28 -13.66 0.30
C ARG A 68 -6.20 -13.84 -0.89
N SER A 69 -6.70 -15.05 -1.07
CA SER A 69 -7.54 -15.35 -2.23
C SER A 69 -8.66 -14.33 -2.31
N ASP A 70 -8.86 -13.75 -3.50
CA ASP A 70 -9.97 -12.82 -3.80
C ASP A 70 -11.34 -13.36 -3.34
N ALA A 71 -11.45 -14.68 -3.11
CA ALA A 71 -12.61 -15.33 -2.50
C ALA A 71 -13.03 -14.73 -1.15
N ASP A 72 -12.09 -14.26 -0.32
CA ASP A 72 -12.36 -13.68 1.00
C ASP A 72 -12.73 -12.18 0.93
N ALA A 73 -12.54 -11.54 -0.22
CA ALA A 73 -12.95 -10.14 -0.43
C ALA A 73 -14.46 -10.06 -0.73
N GLN A 74 -15.19 -9.26 0.05
CA GLN A 74 -16.60 -8.95 -0.24
C GLN A 74 -16.74 -7.90 -1.33
N TRP A 75 -15.80 -6.97 -1.35
CA TRP A 75 -15.72 -5.88 -2.29
C TRP A 75 -14.25 -5.52 -2.46
N MET A 76 -13.87 -5.18 -3.70
CA MET A 76 -12.51 -4.76 -4.01
C MET A 76 -12.51 -3.61 -5.01
N LYS A 77 -11.54 -2.72 -4.87
CA LYS A 77 -11.25 -1.67 -5.85
C LYS A 77 -9.75 -1.45 -5.94
N ILE A 78 -9.26 -1.34 -7.17
CA ILE A 78 -7.83 -1.15 -7.43
C ILE A 78 -7.60 0.21 -8.06
N VAL A 79 -6.68 0.93 -7.46
CA VAL A 79 -6.42 2.35 -7.66
C VAL A 79 -4.93 2.52 -7.87
N TYR A 80 -4.57 3.44 -8.76
CA TYR A 80 -3.20 3.82 -9.01
C TYR A 80 -2.97 5.19 -8.40
N ARG A 81 -2.05 5.28 -7.46
CA ARG A 81 -1.70 6.52 -6.76
C ARG A 81 -0.33 6.99 -7.19
N GLN A 82 -0.18 8.28 -7.40
CA GLN A 82 1.13 8.92 -7.54
C GLN A 82 1.50 9.52 -6.20
N LEU A 83 2.62 9.07 -5.64
CA LEU A 83 3.28 9.69 -4.51
C LEU A 83 4.31 10.68 -5.03
N ASP A 84 4.21 11.91 -4.57
CA ASP A 84 5.20 12.94 -4.79
C ASP A 84 6.15 13.01 -3.60
N LEU A 85 7.46 12.92 -3.84
CA LEU A 85 8.47 12.90 -2.78
C LEU A 85 8.76 14.28 -2.19
N GLU A 86 8.33 15.35 -2.87
CA GLU A 86 8.38 16.70 -2.32
C GLU A 86 7.41 16.89 -1.13
N ASN A 87 6.39 16.04 -1.02
CA ASN A 87 5.47 16.07 0.11
C ASN A 87 6.12 15.51 1.38
N VAL A 88 5.99 16.23 2.49
CA VAL A 88 6.57 15.89 3.79
C VAL A 88 6.22 14.47 4.25
N LYS A 89 4.98 14.00 4.03
CA LYS A 89 4.57 12.64 4.41
C LYS A 89 5.29 11.53 3.61
N ASN A 90 5.81 11.86 2.44
CA ASN A 90 6.53 10.94 1.55
C ASN A 90 8.05 11.15 1.58
N ALA A 91 8.52 12.21 2.25
CA ALA A 91 9.94 12.48 2.47
C ALA A 91 10.73 11.26 3.00
N PRO A 92 10.18 10.38 3.86
CA PRO A 92 10.90 9.18 4.31
C PRO A 92 11.31 8.21 3.19
N LEU A 93 10.71 8.32 1.99
CA LEU A 93 11.06 7.48 0.84
C LEU A 93 12.25 8.04 0.04
N TYR A 94 12.55 9.33 0.20
CA TYR A 94 13.59 10.05 -0.52
C TYR A 94 14.83 10.35 0.31
N TYR A 95 14.70 10.47 1.63
CA TYR A 95 15.82 10.73 2.53
C TYR A 95 16.26 9.47 3.28
N PRO A 96 17.58 9.29 3.51
CA PRO A 96 18.68 10.23 3.23
C PRO A 96 19.21 10.17 1.78
N GLU A 97 19.43 11.33 1.14
CA GLU A 97 19.93 11.43 -0.26
C GLU A 97 21.20 10.59 -0.49
N GLU A 98 22.14 10.71 0.45
CA GLU A 98 23.32 9.87 0.56
C GLU A 98 23.11 8.75 1.59
N ALA A 99 23.66 7.57 1.34
CA ALA A 99 23.55 6.47 2.28
C ALA A 99 24.36 6.78 3.56
N ILE A 100 23.68 6.89 4.70
CA ILE A 100 24.30 7.19 6.00
C ILE A 100 24.12 5.99 6.91
N GLU A 101 25.23 5.42 7.40
CA GLU A 101 25.27 4.39 8.47
C GLU A 101 24.24 3.25 8.34
N GLY A 102 23.99 2.78 7.11
CA GLY A 102 23.07 1.66 6.85
C GLY A 102 21.61 2.05 6.63
N GLN A 103 21.27 3.34 6.72
CA GLN A 103 20.01 3.89 6.21
C GLN A 103 20.20 4.28 4.74
N GLU A 104 19.33 3.73 3.89
CA GLU A 104 19.34 3.93 2.45
C GLU A 104 17.95 4.38 1.99
N ASN A 105 17.89 5.16 0.92
CA ASN A 105 16.63 5.49 0.26
C ASN A 105 15.95 4.25 -0.31
N LEU A 106 14.62 4.30 -0.40
CA LEU A 106 13.84 3.21 -0.97
C LEU A 106 14.32 2.83 -2.38
N PHE A 107 14.65 3.82 -3.22
CA PHE A 107 15.17 3.56 -4.57
C PHE A 107 16.51 2.84 -4.55
N ARG A 108 17.45 3.25 -3.67
CA ARG A 108 18.75 2.59 -3.52
C ARG A 108 18.58 1.13 -3.09
N ILE A 109 17.73 0.88 -2.10
CA ILE A 109 17.39 -0.47 -1.62
C ILE A 109 16.85 -1.31 -2.78
N ILE A 110 15.90 -0.79 -3.55
CA ILE A 110 15.32 -1.46 -4.70
C ILE A 110 16.39 -1.80 -5.75
N MET A 111 17.24 -0.83 -6.12
CA MET A 111 18.28 -1.03 -7.14
C MET A 111 19.31 -2.07 -6.70
N LYS A 112 19.72 -2.05 -5.43
CA LYS A 112 20.61 -3.06 -4.85
C LYS A 112 20.00 -4.45 -4.86
N LEU A 113 18.70 -4.59 -4.58
CA LEU A 113 18.00 -5.87 -4.63
C LEU A 113 17.86 -6.40 -6.06
N LEU A 114 17.60 -5.53 -7.03
CA LEU A 114 17.53 -5.88 -8.45
C LEU A 114 18.90 -6.28 -9.00
N ALA A 115 19.94 -5.52 -8.68
CA ALA A 115 21.31 -5.81 -9.11
C ALA A 115 21.82 -7.15 -8.58
N ASN A 116 21.41 -7.53 -7.36
CA ASN A 116 21.70 -8.84 -6.77
C ASN A 116 20.84 -9.99 -7.32
N GLY A 117 19.76 -9.69 -8.06
CA GLY A 117 18.80 -10.66 -8.57
C GLY A 117 17.85 -11.23 -7.52
N ASN A 118 17.71 -10.56 -6.36
CA ASN A 118 16.85 -11.00 -5.27
C ASN A 118 15.36 -10.74 -5.55
N VAL A 119 15.08 -9.71 -6.35
CA VAL A 119 13.72 -9.25 -6.67
C VAL A 119 13.57 -9.20 -8.19
N LYS A 120 12.35 -9.48 -8.68
CA LYS A 120 12.01 -9.40 -10.09
C LYS A 120 11.34 -8.06 -10.41
N ALA A 121 11.78 -7.39 -11.47
CA ALA A 121 11.14 -6.21 -12.04
C ALA A 121 10.26 -6.59 -13.23
N TYR A 122 9.12 -5.92 -13.39
CA TYR A 122 8.17 -6.10 -14.48
C TYR A 122 8.04 -4.81 -15.29
N GLU A 123 7.76 -4.94 -16.58
CA GLU A 123 7.70 -3.79 -17.49
C GLU A 123 6.53 -2.87 -17.15
N TYR A 124 6.76 -1.56 -17.27
CA TYR A 124 5.68 -0.59 -17.20
C TYR A 124 4.91 -0.59 -18.52
N LEU A 125 3.65 -1.03 -18.49
CA LEU A 125 2.76 -1.00 -19.64
C LEU A 125 1.74 0.13 -19.45
N ASP A 126 1.54 0.99 -20.46
CA ASP A 126 0.53 2.06 -20.42
C ASP A 126 -0.91 1.50 -20.22
N GLY A 127 -1.07 0.19 -20.46
CA GLY A 127 -2.28 -0.59 -20.30
C GLY A 127 -2.50 -1.16 -18.89
N ARG A 128 -2.76 -2.46 -18.82
CA ARG A 128 -3.00 -3.19 -17.57
C ARG A 128 -1.68 -3.84 -17.18
N GLU A 129 -1.32 -3.72 -15.91
CA GLU A 129 -0.11 -4.38 -15.40
C GLU A 129 -0.31 -5.90 -15.37
N ILE A 130 0.67 -6.61 -15.93
CA ILE A 130 0.69 -8.06 -15.98
C ILE A 130 2.00 -8.52 -15.35
N PHE A 131 1.90 -9.03 -14.12
CA PHE A 131 3.07 -9.49 -13.38
C PHE A 131 3.40 -10.96 -13.66
N THR A 132 3.54 -11.30 -14.93
CA THR A 132 3.95 -12.64 -15.40
C THR A 132 5.41 -12.63 -15.83
N ASP A 133 6.07 -13.79 -15.80
CA ASP A 133 7.48 -13.92 -16.20
C ASP A 133 7.75 -13.45 -17.65
N GLN A 134 6.72 -13.43 -18.52
CA GLN A 134 6.83 -12.90 -19.89
C GLN A 134 7.13 -11.40 -19.96
N TYR A 135 6.63 -10.62 -19.00
CA TYR A 135 6.84 -9.17 -18.89
C TYR A 135 7.91 -8.83 -17.84
N GLN A 136 8.68 -9.83 -17.40
CA GLN A 136 9.81 -9.60 -16.52
C GLN A 136 10.92 -8.90 -17.32
N VAL A 137 11.32 -7.73 -16.86
CA VAL A 137 12.40 -6.96 -17.49
C VAL A 137 13.73 -7.58 -17.10
N LYS A 138 14.62 -7.74 -18.09
CA LYS A 138 16.00 -8.12 -17.82
C LYS A 138 16.73 -6.93 -17.17
N VAL A 139 17.42 -7.19 -16.07
CA VAL A 139 18.06 -6.13 -15.29
C VAL A 139 19.11 -5.38 -16.12
N ALA A 140 19.87 -6.06 -16.99
CA ALA A 140 20.83 -5.41 -17.89
C ALA A 140 20.16 -4.40 -18.82
N ASP A 141 19.14 -4.85 -19.58
CA ASP A 141 18.38 -4.00 -20.51
C ASP A 141 17.75 -2.78 -19.80
N MET A 142 17.34 -2.96 -18.54
CA MET A 142 16.82 -1.88 -17.70
C MET A 142 17.91 -0.86 -17.35
N LEU A 143 19.06 -1.32 -16.86
CA LEU A 143 20.18 -0.44 -16.51
C LEU A 143 20.68 0.35 -17.73
N ASP A 144 20.78 -0.32 -18.88
CA ASP A 144 21.17 0.32 -20.15
C ASP A 144 20.15 1.39 -20.58
N ARG A 145 18.84 1.09 -20.50
CA ARG A 145 17.76 2.03 -20.88
C ARG A 145 17.75 3.29 -20.03
N PHE A 146 18.10 3.18 -18.76
CA PHE A 146 18.14 4.32 -17.84
C PHE A 146 19.50 4.99 -17.76
N HIS A 147 20.50 4.51 -18.51
CA HIS A 147 21.89 4.98 -18.49
C HIS A 147 22.56 4.88 -17.12
N ILE A 148 22.23 3.83 -16.36
CA ILE A 148 22.84 3.54 -15.06
C ILE A 148 24.08 2.70 -15.32
N LEU A 149 25.25 3.20 -14.94
CA LEU A 149 26.49 2.45 -15.08
C LEU A 149 26.49 1.25 -14.13
N TYR A 150 26.97 0.11 -14.62
CA TYR A 150 27.07 -1.10 -13.83
C TYR A 150 28.32 -1.90 -14.20
N THR A 151 28.78 -2.69 -13.26
CA THR A 151 29.85 -3.67 -13.47
C THR A 151 29.33 -5.08 -13.18
N PRO A 152 29.81 -6.12 -13.89
CA PRO A 152 29.44 -7.49 -13.56
C PRO A 152 29.98 -7.87 -12.19
N ALA A 153 29.09 -8.31 -11.29
CA ALA A 153 29.47 -8.69 -9.93
C ALA A 153 30.19 -10.06 -9.89
N LYS A 154 30.99 -10.28 -8.83
CA LYS A 154 31.61 -11.58 -8.57
C LYS A 154 30.52 -12.65 -8.35
N GLY A 155 30.55 -13.72 -9.15
CA GLY A 155 29.55 -14.79 -9.11
C GLY A 155 28.37 -14.59 -10.07
N SER A 156 28.41 -13.57 -10.93
CA SER A 156 27.48 -13.45 -12.07
C SER A 156 27.62 -14.66 -12.99
N THR A 157 26.52 -15.36 -13.22
CA THR A 157 26.44 -16.49 -14.15
C THR A 157 25.52 -16.11 -15.31
N GLU A 158 25.72 -16.66 -16.51
CA GLU A 158 24.87 -16.38 -17.68
C GLU A 158 23.36 -16.59 -17.40
N LYS A 159 23.02 -17.54 -16.50
CA LYS A 159 21.64 -17.81 -16.07
C LYS A 159 21.11 -16.87 -14.98
N ASN A 160 22.00 -16.30 -14.15
CA ASN A 160 21.66 -15.41 -13.04
C ASN A 160 22.67 -14.25 -13.05
N PRO A 161 22.48 -13.26 -13.93
CA PRO A 161 23.39 -12.13 -14.02
C PRO A 161 23.27 -11.30 -12.74
N LYS A 162 24.40 -11.05 -12.09
CA LYS A 162 24.51 -10.16 -10.94
C LYS A 162 25.35 -8.95 -11.32
N PHE A 163 24.92 -7.80 -10.86
CA PHE A 163 25.55 -6.52 -11.15
C PHE A 163 25.95 -5.84 -9.85
N THR A 164 27.09 -5.16 -9.88
CA THR A 164 27.51 -4.22 -8.85
C THR A 164 27.30 -2.83 -9.43
N ILE A 165 26.50 -2.03 -8.74
CA ILE A 165 26.24 -0.63 -9.08
C ILE A 165 26.94 0.20 -8.01
N GLU A 166 27.77 1.14 -8.42
CA GLU A 166 28.41 2.06 -7.48
C GLU A 166 27.37 3.04 -6.94
N GLU A 167 27.56 3.48 -5.69
CA GLU A 167 26.57 4.35 -5.03
C GLU A 167 26.40 5.71 -5.71
N SER A 168 27.42 6.16 -6.45
CA SER A 168 27.41 7.40 -7.23
C SER A 168 26.69 7.28 -8.58
N ASP A 169 26.54 6.06 -9.10
CA ASP A 169 25.94 5.82 -10.42
C ASP A 169 24.42 5.64 -10.36
N VAL A 170 23.85 5.54 -9.15
CA VAL A 170 22.39 5.45 -8.94
C VAL A 170 21.78 6.85 -9.01
N PRO A 171 20.87 7.14 -9.96
CA PRO A 171 20.27 8.47 -10.12
C PRO A 171 19.14 8.70 -9.11
N THR A 172 19.47 8.70 -7.81
CA THR A 172 18.48 8.96 -6.73
C THR A 172 17.82 10.32 -6.87
N ASN A 173 18.58 11.31 -7.33
CA ASN A 173 18.16 12.70 -7.38
C ASN A 173 17.14 12.97 -8.50
N GLU A 174 17.10 12.09 -9.51
CA GLU A 174 16.11 12.15 -10.58
C GLU A 174 14.80 11.43 -10.19
N VAL A 175 14.79 10.56 -9.17
CA VAL A 175 13.59 9.83 -8.75
C VAL A 175 12.83 10.65 -7.70
N LEU A 176 11.85 11.42 -8.17
CA LEU A 176 11.05 12.34 -7.34
C LEU A 176 9.60 11.88 -7.14
N SER A 177 9.18 10.77 -7.75
CA SER A 177 7.83 10.23 -7.54
C SER A 177 7.80 8.71 -7.60
N TYR A 178 6.78 8.14 -6.97
CA TYR A 178 6.45 6.71 -7.08
C TYR A 178 5.01 6.52 -7.54
N TYR A 179 4.78 5.56 -8.42
CA TYR A 179 3.44 5.04 -8.68
C TYR A 179 3.19 3.81 -7.82
N LEU A 180 2.06 3.81 -7.13
CA LEU A 180 1.58 2.69 -6.34
C LEU A 180 0.38 2.05 -7.02
N LEU A 181 0.38 0.72 -7.00
CA LEU A 181 -0.81 -0.07 -7.25
C LEU A 181 -1.47 -0.41 -5.91
N GLU A 182 -2.53 0.30 -5.56
CA GLU A 182 -3.27 0.11 -4.31
C GLU A 182 -4.49 -0.77 -4.52
N ARG A 183 -4.60 -1.81 -3.71
CA ARG A 183 -5.80 -2.63 -3.56
C ARG A 183 -6.52 -2.24 -2.27
N TRP A 184 -7.76 -1.79 -2.44
CA TRP A 184 -8.73 -1.57 -1.39
C TRP A 184 -9.62 -2.82 -1.36
N GLU A 185 -9.58 -3.59 -0.27
CA GLU A 185 -10.44 -4.76 -0.03
C GLU A 185 -11.29 -4.67 1.24
N LEU A 186 -12.58 -5.01 1.16
CA LEU A 186 -13.41 -5.26 2.34
C LEU A 186 -13.34 -6.75 2.68
N ASP A 187 -12.65 -7.09 3.76
CA ASP A 187 -12.47 -8.47 4.23
C ASP A 187 -13.78 -9.00 4.83
N LYS A 188 -14.31 -10.12 4.31
CA LYS A 188 -15.54 -10.77 4.81
C LYS A 188 -15.43 -11.23 6.25
N ARG A 189 -14.24 -11.64 6.68
CA ARG A 189 -14.01 -12.25 8.00
C ARG A 189 -13.86 -11.19 9.07
N ALA A 190 -13.13 -10.12 8.74
CA ALA A 190 -12.89 -9.02 9.66
C ALA A 190 -13.96 -7.92 9.57
N ASN A 191 -14.78 -7.89 8.51
CA ASN A 191 -15.73 -6.82 8.18
C ASN A 191 -15.11 -5.42 8.26
N ARG A 192 -13.83 -5.30 7.90
CA ARG A 192 -13.09 -4.03 7.91
C ARG A 192 -12.45 -3.77 6.58
N MET A 193 -12.36 -2.48 6.25
CA MET A 193 -11.67 -2.02 5.06
C MET A 193 -10.17 -2.13 5.26
N ARG A 194 -9.47 -2.78 4.32
CA ARG A 194 -8.03 -2.88 4.31
C ARG A 194 -7.45 -2.29 3.03
N THR A 195 -6.40 -1.49 3.20
CA THR A 195 -5.57 -0.99 2.11
C THR A 195 -4.29 -1.79 2.04
N THR A 196 -3.98 -2.32 0.87
CA THR A 196 -2.74 -3.05 0.60
C THR A 196 -2.10 -2.52 -0.66
N VAL A 197 -0.79 -2.24 -0.61
CA VAL A 197 0.00 -1.89 -1.78
C VAL A 197 0.47 -3.18 -2.43
N ASP A 198 0.06 -3.41 -3.68
CA ASP A 198 0.37 -4.63 -4.44
C ASP A 198 1.70 -4.49 -5.18
N ALA A 199 1.97 -3.31 -5.72
CA ALA A 199 3.19 -3.04 -6.46
C ALA A 199 3.58 -1.57 -6.36
N ILE A 200 4.88 -1.32 -6.53
CA ILE A 200 5.49 0.01 -6.56
C ILE A 200 6.30 0.18 -7.85
N CYS A 201 6.30 1.39 -8.39
CA CYS A 201 7.04 1.77 -9.58
C CYS A 201 7.76 3.11 -9.33
N PRO A 202 9.10 3.14 -9.37
CA PRO A 202 9.85 4.40 -9.34
C PRO A 202 9.63 5.21 -10.63
N VAL A 203 9.50 6.52 -10.49
CA VAL A 203 9.31 7.46 -11.61
C VAL A 203 10.46 8.45 -11.63
N LEU A 204 11.15 8.47 -12.76
CA LEU A 204 12.28 9.37 -13.02
C LEU A 204 11.77 10.68 -13.62
N HIS A 205 12.23 11.81 -13.09
CA HIS A 205 11.88 13.15 -13.52
C HIS A 205 13.09 13.75 -14.23
N ARG A 206 13.03 13.86 -15.55
CA ARG A 206 14.07 14.56 -16.32
C ARG A 206 13.50 15.87 -16.84
N SER A 207 14.03 16.99 -16.37
CA SER A 207 13.77 18.28 -16.99
C SER A 207 14.42 18.30 -18.37
N GLY A 208 13.65 18.71 -19.39
CA GLY A 208 14.25 19.03 -20.68
C GLY A 208 15.16 20.24 -20.54
N ASP A 209 16.17 20.33 -21.41
CA ASP A 209 17.20 21.39 -21.47
C ASP A 209 16.64 22.82 -21.65
N PHE A 210 15.31 22.97 -21.73
CA PHE A 210 14.59 24.21 -21.98
C PHE A 210 13.70 24.67 -20.81
N GLY A 211 13.99 24.24 -19.57
CA GLY A 211 13.29 24.74 -18.37
C GLY A 211 11.78 24.46 -18.34
N GLY A 212 11.31 23.47 -19.10
CA GLY A 212 9.92 23.00 -19.08
C GLY A 212 9.64 22.05 -17.90
N GLU A 213 8.37 21.71 -17.70
CA GLU A 213 7.94 20.72 -16.70
C GLU A 213 8.74 19.41 -16.87
N ALA A 214 9.19 18.84 -15.75
CA ALA A 214 9.97 17.61 -15.76
C ALA A 214 9.13 16.47 -16.36
N VAL A 215 9.67 15.84 -17.41
CA VAL A 215 9.00 14.71 -18.05
C VAL A 215 9.14 13.49 -17.15
N LYS A 216 8.00 12.87 -16.84
CA LYS A 216 7.90 11.70 -15.97
C LYS A 216 8.14 10.42 -16.78
N TYR A 217 9.17 9.67 -16.41
CA TYR A 217 9.52 8.39 -17.01
C TYR A 217 9.35 7.28 -15.97
N PRO A 218 8.22 6.55 -15.98
CA PRO A 218 8.04 5.38 -15.11
C PRO A 218 9.03 4.28 -15.51
N MET A 219 9.70 3.68 -14.52
CA MET A 219 10.78 2.74 -14.80
C MET A 219 10.27 1.31 -15.00
N PHE A 220 9.84 0.67 -13.92
CA PHE A 220 9.39 -0.71 -13.88
C PHE A 220 8.51 -0.92 -12.63
N TRP A 221 7.69 -1.97 -12.63
CA TRP A 221 6.93 -2.39 -11.47
C TRP A 221 7.65 -3.46 -10.66
N ILE A 222 7.55 -3.38 -9.34
CA ILE A 222 7.95 -4.44 -8.43
C ILE A 222 6.76 -4.82 -7.55
N LYS A 223 6.54 -6.14 -7.40
CA LYS A 223 5.57 -6.68 -6.44
C LYS A 223 6.02 -6.39 -5.02
N MET A 224 5.12 -5.79 -4.23
CA MET A 224 5.42 -5.44 -2.84
C MET A 224 5.77 -6.68 -2.02
N ASP A 225 5.11 -7.81 -2.24
CA ASP A 225 5.34 -9.06 -1.50
C ASP A 225 6.80 -9.55 -1.57
N ALA A 226 7.48 -9.33 -2.70
CA ALA A 226 8.90 -9.66 -2.85
C ALA A 226 9.83 -8.65 -2.13
N LEU A 227 9.38 -7.40 -1.94
CA LEU A 227 10.14 -6.34 -1.26
C LEU A 227 9.98 -6.39 0.26
N ARG A 228 8.79 -6.75 0.78
CA ARG A 228 8.48 -6.73 2.22
C ARG A 228 9.57 -7.34 3.12
N PRO A 229 10.14 -8.53 2.83
CA PRO A 229 11.17 -9.12 3.69
C PRO A 229 12.40 -8.22 3.89
N TYR A 230 12.74 -7.40 2.88
CA TYR A 230 13.86 -6.46 2.93
C TYR A 230 13.45 -5.14 3.57
N LEU A 231 12.23 -4.66 3.28
CA LEU A 231 11.69 -3.42 3.84
C LEU A 231 11.44 -3.49 5.35
N THR A 232 11.14 -4.67 5.90
CA THR A 232 10.99 -4.84 7.36
C THR A 232 12.28 -4.69 8.16
N GLN A 233 13.44 -4.81 7.50
CA GLN A 233 14.74 -4.73 8.17
C GLN A 233 15.26 -3.30 8.27
N GLN A 234 14.65 -2.38 7.52
CA GLN A 234 15.11 -1.02 7.33
C GLN A 234 14.18 -0.06 8.06
N SER A 235 14.69 0.57 9.11
CA SER A 235 13.94 1.54 9.89
C SER A 235 13.89 2.89 9.18
N ILE A 236 12.78 3.60 9.35
CA ILE A 236 12.57 4.93 8.79
C ILE A 236 12.09 5.91 9.86
N PHE A 237 12.32 7.19 9.61
CA PHE A 237 11.74 8.29 10.38
C PHE A 237 10.56 8.85 9.60
N ILE A 238 9.41 9.02 10.26
CA ILE A 238 8.17 9.48 9.62
C ILE A 238 7.85 10.93 10.00
N ASP A 239 8.17 11.31 11.23
CA ASP A 239 7.88 12.62 11.79
C ASP A 239 9.16 13.25 12.35
N ASP A 240 9.33 14.56 12.16
CA ASP A 240 10.45 15.34 12.71
C ASP A 240 10.37 15.49 14.25
N ASP A 241 9.16 15.35 14.81
CA ASP A 241 8.90 15.50 16.24
C ASP A 241 9.37 14.28 17.04
N ASN A 242 9.37 13.08 16.42
CA ASN A 242 9.70 11.82 17.09
C ASN A 242 10.72 11.02 16.29
N ASN A 243 11.98 11.29 16.57
CA ASN A 243 13.15 10.64 15.94
C ASN A 243 13.41 9.21 16.47
N LEU A 244 12.46 8.58 17.17
CA LEU A 244 12.60 7.18 17.53
C LEU A 244 12.26 6.32 16.30
N ALA A 245 13.15 5.40 15.96
CA ALA A 245 12.94 4.41 14.89
C ALA A 245 11.86 3.39 15.27
N GLN A 246 10.60 3.82 15.28
CA GLN A 246 9.43 3.00 15.63
C GLN A 246 8.88 2.23 14.42
N TYR A 247 9.09 2.76 13.21
CA TYR A 247 8.52 2.25 11.99
C TYR A 247 9.61 1.80 11.01
N ASN A 248 9.26 0.80 10.21
CA ASN A 248 10.06 0.37 9.07
C ASN A 248 9.35 0.72 7.75
N TYR A 249 10.05 0.57 6.63
CA TYR A 249 9.44 0.82 5.31
C TYR A 249 8.19 -0.04 5.05
N ASP A 250 8.16 -1.28 5.53
CA ASP A 250 6.96 -2.12 5.37
C ASP A 250 5.78 -1.59 6.20
N ASP A 251 6.02 -1.15 7.44
CA ASP A 251 4.98 -0.56 8.30
C ASP A 251 4.39 0.71 7.68
N TYR A 252 5.22 1.54 7.05
CA TYR A 252 4.81 2.74 6.33
C TYR A 252 3.74 2.46 5.27
N PHE A 253 3.95 1.43 4.44
CA PHE A 253 2.98 1.03 3.42
C PHE A 253 1.78 0.27 3.98
N GLN A 254 1.98 -0.54 5.03
CA GLN A 254 0.90 -1.28 5.67
C GLN A 254 -0.11 -0.37 6.39
N LEU A 255 0.40 0.67 7.06
CA LEU A 255 -0.40 1.66 7.78
C LEU A 255 -0.92 2.78 6.87
N ALA A 256 -0.55 2.76 5.58
CA ALA A 256 -0.90 3.77 4.59
C ALA A 256 -0.56 5.20 5.06
N LEU A 257 0.66 5.38 5.57
CA LEU A 257 1.16 6.68 6.07
C LEU A 257 1.58 7.64 4.94
N TYR A 258 1.55 7.17 3.70
CA TYR A 258 1.80 7.97 2.50
C TYR A 258 0.61 8.82 2.08
N GLU A 259 0.88 9.86 1.29
CA GLU A 259 -0.14 10.71 0.68
C GLU A 259 0.14 10.92 -0.80
N GLY A 260 -0.91 10.92 -1.63
CA GLY A 260 -0.73 11.14 -3.05
C GLY A 260 -2.03 11.10 -3.82
N ASP A 261 -1.96 11.50 -5.08
CA ASP A 261 -3.14 11.68 -5.93
C ASP A 261 -3.45 10.45 -6.77
N ILE A 262 -4.74 10.20 -6.97
CA ILE A 262 -5.19 9.07 -7.80
C ILE A 262 -5.08 9.46 -9.28
N TYR A 263 -4.05 8.98 -9.98
CA TYR A 263 -3.84 9.30 -11.39
C TYR A 263 -4.57 8.35 -12.34
N LYS A 264 -4.89 7.13 -11.89
CA LYS A 264 -5.63 6.13 -12.67
C LYS A 264 -6.44 5.24 -11.73
N THR A 265 -7.60 4.80 -12.17
CA THR A 265 -8.36 3.75 -11.48
C THR A 265 -8.52 2.57 -12.41
N ARG A 266 -8.69 1.36 -11.86
CA ARG A 266 -9.06 0.22 -12.68
C ARG A 266 -10.49 0.41 -13.21
N ASN A 267 -10.58 0.96 -14.40
CA ASN A 267 -11.81 1.23 -15.12
C ASN A 267 -11.95 0.30 -16.33
N LEU A 268 -13.18 0.13 -16.82
CA LEU A 268 -13.45 -0.74 -17.98
C LEU A 268 -12.73 -0.26 -19.25
N ARG A 269 -12.58 1.07 -19.39
CA ARG A 269 -11.94 1.71 -20.56
C ARG A 269 -10.41 1.77 -20.45
N ASN A 270 -9.84 1.36 -19.32
CA ASN A 270 -8.41 1.43 -19.02
C ASN A 270 -7.77 2.81 -19.28
N ARG A 271 -8.52 3.89 -19.04
CA ARG A 271 -8.08 5.27 -19.24
C ARG A 271 -7.57 5.87 -17.95
N SER A 272 -6.53 6.70 -18.02
CA SER A 272 -6.08 7.52 -16.89
C SER A 272 -7.12 8.59 -16.53
N MET A 273 -6.97 9.20 -15.36
CA MET A 273 -7.89 10.25 -14.91
C MET A 273 -7.79 11.49 -15.79
N MET A 274 -6.58 11.84 -16.25
CA MET A 274 -6.34 12.90 -17.22
C MET A 274 -7.08 12.66 -18.56
N GLN A 275 -7.18 11.41 -19.02
CA GLN A 275 -7.90 11.09 -20.26
C GLN A 275 -9.43 11.06 -20.10
N LEU A 276 -9.93 10.90 -18.87
CA LEU A 276 -11.36 10.90 -18.56
C LEU A 276 -11.86 12.32 -18.27
N TYR A 277 -11.03 13.11 -17.58
CA TYR A 277 -11.31 14.47 -17.15
C TYR A 277 -10.14 15.35 -17.62
N PRO A 278 -10.21 15.91 -18.85
CA PRO A 278 -9.16 16.78 -19.38
C PRO A 278 -9.01 18.08 -18.59
N ASP A 279 -10.10 18.57 -17.99
CA ASP A 279 -10.10 19.80 -17.21
C ASP A 279 -9.54 19.54 -15.79
N PRO A 280 -8.52 20.30 -15.33
CA PRO A 280 -7.85 20.04 -14.05
C PRO A 280 -8.77 20.09 -12.83
N ASP A 281 -9.72 21.02 -12.80
CA ASP A 281 -10.65 21.17 -11.67
C ASP A 281 -11.61 19.99 -11.56
N ASP A 282 -12.16 19.53 -12.69
CA ASP A 282 -13.03 18.36 -12.75
C ASP A 282 -12.25 17.08 -12.42
N MET A 283 -11.00 16.99 -12.87
CA MET A 283 -10.10 15.89 -12.56
C MET A 283 -9.84 15.80 -11.05
N LYS A 284 -9.50 16.92 -10.39
CA LYS A 284 -9.29 16.97 -8.95
C LYS A 284 -10.57 16.64 -8.17
N LYS A 285 -11.70 17.19 -8.58
CA LYS A 285 -13.01 16.85 -7.99
C LYS A 285 -13.33 15.37 -8.12
N ALA A 286 -13.01 14.76 -9.27
CA ALA A 286 -13.18 13.33 -9.47
C ALA A 286 -12.24 12.52 -8.56
N GLN A 287 -10.96 12.91 -8.43
CA GLN A 287 -10.01 12.29 -7.50
C GLN A 287 -10.52 12.34 -6.05
N ASP A 288 -10.90 13.53 -5.58
CA ASP A 288 -11.44 13.74 -4.23
C ASP A 288 -12.72 12.93 -4.00
N SER A 289 -13.61 12.87 -5.00
CA SER A 289 -14.83 12.07 -4.90
C SER A 289 -14.54 10.58 -4.77
N ILE A 290 -13.53 10.07 -5.48
CA ILE A 290 -13.11 8.68 -5.43
C ILE A 290 -12.44 8.41 -4.08
N GLN A 291 -11.53 9.26 -3.64
CA GLN A 291 -10.86 9.11 -2.33
C GLN A 291 -11.88 9.13 -1.18
N ASN A 292 -12.82 10.07 -1.20
CA ASN A 292 -13.91 10.15 -0.22
C ASN A 292 -14.82 8.92 -0.26
N TYR A 293 -15.08 8.37 -1.45
CA TYR A 293 -15.83 7.14 -1.59
C TYR A 293 -15.11 5.96 -0.92
N LEU A 294 -13.79 5.84 -1.11
CA LEU A 294 -12.96 4.77 -0.55
C LEU A 294 -12.92 4.84 0.98
N VAL A 295 -12.58 6.00 1.54
CA VAL A 295 -12.46 6.22 2.99
C VAL A 295 -13.80 6.04 3.72
N ASN A 296 -14.91 6.47 3.11
CA ASN A 296 -16.23 6.37 3.72
C ASN A 296 -17.00 5.10 3.30
N TYR A 297 -16.39 4.18 2.54
CA TYR A 297 -17.06 2.96 2.09
C TYR A 297 -17.53 2.11 3.27
N GLU A 298 -16.65 1.90 4.26
CA GLU A 298 -16.96 1.11 5.46
C GLU A 298 -18.08 1.75 6.29
N LYS A 299 -18.07 3.07 6.46
CA LYS A 299 -19.10 3.79 7.23
C LYS A 299 -20.52 3.58 6.69
N LYS A 300 -20.67 3.36 5.38
CA LYS A 300 -21.98 3.09 4.76
C LYS A 300 -22.53 1.70 5.07
N MET A 301 -21.67 0.77 5.50
CA MET A 301 -22.08 -0.59 5.84
C MET A 301 -22.61 -0.71 7.27
N TRP A 302 -22.23 0.23 8.14
CA TRP A 302 -22.64 0.26 9.53
C TRP A 302 -23.90 1.11 9.76
N VAL A 303 -24.70 0.75 10.76
CA VAL A 303 -25.83 1.55 11.18
C VAL A 303 -25.30 2.81 11.87
N PRO A 304 -25.71 4.03 11.43
CA PRO A 304 -25.26 5.27 12.05
C PRO A 304 -25.55 5.30 13.56
N SER A 305 -24.62 5.83 14.33
CA SER A 305 -24.80 5.96 15.77
C SER A 305 -25.93 6.95 16.10
N ARG A 306 -26.48 6.89 17.31
CA ARG A 306 -27.55 7.81 17.73
C ARG A 306 -27.11 9.28 17.71
N GLU A 307 -25.84 9.53 17.98
CA GLU A 307 -25.23 10.87 17.94
C GLU A 307 -25.07 11.35 16.49
N GLU A 308 -24.63 10.48 15.58
CA GLU A 308 -24.56 10.78 14.15
C GLU A 308 -25.94 11.07 13.55
N LEU A 309 -26.97 10.33 13.96
CA LEU A 309 -28.35 10.59 13.56
C LEU A 309 -28.88 11.92 14.08
N ALA A 310 -28.52 12.31 15.30
CA ALA A 310 -28.89 13.60 15.87
C ALA A 310 -28.16 14.74 15.14
N ALA A 311 -26.86 14.60 14.89
CA ALA A 311 -26.06 15.56 14.14
C ALA A 311 -26.55 15.70 12.69
N ALA A 312 -26.90 14.59 12.03
CA ALA A 312 -27.47 14.61 10.68
C ALA A 312 -28.83 15.31 10.64
N ARG A 313 -29.66 15.16 11.68
CA ARG A 313 -30.93 15.88 11.80
C ARG A 313 -30.70 17.38 12.01
N GLU A 314 -29.81 17.75 12.90
CA GLU A 314 -29.46 19.16 13.15
C GLU A 314 -28.85 19.82 11.90
N ALA A 315 -28.01 19.10 11.15
CA ALA A 315 -27.45 19.59 9.90
C ALA A 315 -28.53 19.81 8.82
N LYS A 316 -29.51 18.90 8.72
CA LYS A 316 -30.67 19.07 7.83
C LYS A 316 -31.53 20.27 8.24
N GLU A 317 -31.83 20.40 9.53
CA GLU A 317 -32.60 21.54 10.05
C GLU A 317 -31.87 22.87 9.78
N LYS A 318 -30.54 22.91 9.91
CA LYS A 318 -29.72 24.10 9.56
C LYS A 318 -29.72 24.40 8.06
N ALA A 319 -29.65 23.38 7.20
CA ALA A 319 -29.71 23.55 5.75
C ALA A 319 -31.08 24.09 5.31
N GLU A 320 -32.16 23.52 5.84
CA GLU A 320 -33.54 23.99 5.59
C GLU A 320 -33.74 25.43 6.08
N LEU A 321 -33.17 25.79 7.23
CA LEU A 321 -33.20 27.17 7.73
C LEU A 321 -32.35 28.13 6.88
N GLY A 322 -31.20 27.68 6.36
CA GLY A 322 -30.34 28.47 5.49
C GLY A 322 -31.00 28.84 4.16
N ASP A 323 -31.70 27.89 3.54
CA ASP A 323 -32.45 28.11 2.29
C ASP A 323 -33.60 29.12 2.49
N THR A 324 -34.28 29.09 3.64
CA THR A 324 -35.37 30.06 3.92
C THR A 324 -34.88 31.51 4.12
N ILE A 325 -33.59 31.72 4.43
CA ILE A 325 -33.00 33.06 4.58
C ILE A 325 -32.54 33.60 3.22
N ALA A 326 -31.93 32.75 2.38
CA ALA A 326 -31.52 33.13 1.01
C ALA A 326 -32.72 33.49 0.13
N GLU A 327 -33.84 32.76 0.26
CA GLU A 327 -35.06 33.00 -0.51
C GLU A 327 -35.79 34.30 -0.12
N ARG A 328 -35.58 34.81 1.10
CA ARG A 328 -36.10 36.12 1.54
C ARG A 328 -35.28 37.29 1.00
N GLN A 329 -33.97 37.14 0.84
CA GLN A 329 -33.10 38.23 0.35
C GLN A 329 -33.27 38.52 -1.15
N ILE A 330 -33.74 37.53 -1.94
CA ILE A 330 -33.96 37.70 -3.39
C ILE A 330 -35.28 38.46 -3.69
N LYS A 331 -36.25 38.46 -2.76
CA LYS A 331 -37.54 39.17 -2.95
C LYS A 331 -37.52 40.66 -2.62
N GLU A 332 -36.42 41.20 -2.07
CA GLU A 332 -36.39 42.58 -1.57
C GLU A 332 -35.67 43.60 -2.47
N SER A 333 -35.14 43.21 -3.64
CA SER A 333 -34.45 44.13 -4.55
C SER A 333 -35.24 44.46 -5.82
N THR A 334 -36.22 45.38 -5.70
CA THR A 334 -36.64 46.22 -6.84
C THR A 334 -36.36 47.70 -6.52
N PRO A 335 -35.73 48.48 -7.43
CA PRO A 335 -35.24 49.81 -7.08
C PRO A 335 -36.33 50.86 -7.30
N LYS A 336 -36.61 51.68 -6.29
CA LYS A 336 -37.28 52.98 -6.50
C LYS A 336 -36.36 54.13 -6.09
N ARG A 337 -36.08 54.92 -7.12
CA ARG A 337 -35.33 56.17 -7.15
C ARG A 337 -36.21 57.28 -6.54
N SER A 338 -35.76 57.95 -5.49
CA SER A 338 -36.09 59.36 -5.27
C SER A 338 -35.12 60.04 -4.30
N SER A 339 -34.57 61.14 -4.77
CA SER A 339 -33.75 62.16 -4.12
C SER A 339 -34.23 62.63 -2.74
N ARG A 340 -33.30 62.97 -1.84
CA ARG A 340 -33.02 64.35 -1.39
C ARG A 340 -32.16 64.36 -0.12
N ALA A 341 -31.09 65.15 -0.14
CA ALA A 341 -30.18 65.37 0.98
C ALA A 341 -30.80 66.23 2.09
N LYS A 342 -30.52 65.90 3.37
CA LYS A 342 -29.69 66.68 4.31
C LYS A 342 -29.93 66.30 5.77
N ARG A 343 -28.81 66.34 6.52
CA ARG A 343 -28.63 66.79 7.91
C ARG A 343 -28.45 65.71 8.98
N ALA A 344 -27.25 65.76 9.54
CA ALA A 344 -26.76 65.02 10.69
C ALA A 344 -27.54 65.29 11.98
N THR A 345 -27.72 64.25 12.80
CA THR A 345 -27.78 64.32 14.26
C THR A 345 -27.33 62.98 14.84
N ARG A 346 -26.33 63.01 15.72
CA ARG A 346 -25.88 61.91 16.58
C ARG A 346 -27.00 61.49 17.53
N THR A 347 -27.26 60.19 17.71
CA THR A 347 -27.28 59.53 19.04
C THR A 347 -27.59 58.03 19.00
N LYS A 348 -26.79 57.29 19.78
CA LYS A 348 -27.07 56.03 20.51
C LYS A 348 -27.14 54.70 19.73
N GLU A 349 -26.11 53.89 20.01
CA GLU A 349 -26.02 52.45 19.77
C GLU A 349 -27.19 51.68 20.41
N PRO A 350 -27.83 50.74 19.69
CA PRO A 350 -28.75 49.79 20.31
C PRO A 350 -27.99 48.54 20.79
N LYS A 351 -28.13 48.28 22.09
CA LYS A 351 -27.69 47.06 22.78
C LYS A 351 -28.29 45.81 22.14
N VAL A 352 -27.43 44.81 21.92
CA VAL A 352 -27.76 43.42 21.59
C VAL A 352 -28.71 42.85 22.65
N LYS A 353 -29.97 42.56 22.28
CA LYS A 353 -30.87 41.72 23.07
C LYS A 353 -30.61 40.27 22.71
N GLN A 354 -29.86 39.57 23.58
CA GLN A 354 -29.80 38.11 23.58
C GLN A 354 -31.19 37.53 23.86
N SER A 355 -31.72 36.77 22.92
CA SER A 355 -32.91 35.95 23.13
C SER A 355 -32.57 34.81 24.07
N LYS A 356 -33.17 34.84 25.28
CA LYS A 356 -33.11 33.73 26.23
C LYS A 356 -33.80 32.50 25.64
N VAL A 357 -33.03 31.44 25.38
CA VAL A 357 -33.53 30.09 25.12
C VAL A 357 -34.26 29.62 26.38
N LYS A 358 -35.57 29.32 26.26
CA LYS A 358 -36.33 28.61 27.29
C LYS A 358 -35.83 27.17 27.32
N GLN A 359 -35.15 26.78 28.39
CA GLN A 359 -34.90 25.37 28.71
C GLN A 359 -36.23 24.64 28.86
N ALA A 360 -36.48 23.64 28.01
CA ALA A 360 -37.58 22.72 28.19
C ALA A 360 -37.31 21.83 29.42
N LYS A 361 -38.24 21.83 30.37
CA LYS A 361 -38.26 20.91 31.51
C LYS A 361 -38.32 19.47 31.01
N VAL A 362 -37.27 18.69 31.32
CA VAL A 362 -37.29 17.23 31.26
C VAL A 362 -38.32 16.73 32.27
N LYS A 363 -39.38 16.06 31.80
CA LYS A 363 -40.26 15.24 32.65
C LYS A 363 -39.50 13.97 33.00
N SER A 364 -39.07 13.85 34.25
CA SER A 364 -38.57 12.61 34.83
C SER A 364 -39.74 11.64 35.01
N ASN A 365 -39.86 10.64 34.13
CA ASN A 365 -40.66 9.45 34.45
C ASN A 365 -39.85 8.60 35.43
N SER A 366 -40.30 8.57 36.68
CA SER A 366 -39.84 7.65 37.71
C SER A 366 -40.15 6.20 37.30
N SER A 367 -39.13 5.41 36.99
CA SER A 367 -39.22 3.95 37.07
C SER A 367 -38.44 3.50 38.31
N SER A 368 -39.17 2.84 39.20
CA SER A 368 -38.75 2.38 40.51
C SER A 368 -37.58 1.39 40.43
N SER A 369 -36.50 1.72 41.13
CA SER A 369 -35.42 0.78 41.47
C SER A 369 -35.90 -0.20 42.54
N ALA A 370 -35.98 -1.49 42.20
CA ALA A 370 -36.16 -2.57 43.16
C ALA A 370 -34.82 -3.31 43.36
N THR A 371 -34.18 -3.08 44.50
CA THR A 371 -32.98 -3.78 44.96
C THR A 371 -33.37 -5.02 45.77
N ARG A 372 -33.10 -6.20 45.20
CA ARG A 372 -32.49 -7.42 45.78
C ARG A 372 -33.05 -7.99 47.12
N SER A 373 -33.52 -9.25 47.09
CA SER A 373 -33.18 -10.20 48.17
C SER A 373 -33.18 -11.66 47.70
N VAL A 374 -32.10 -12.37 48.01
CA VAL A 374 -31.91 -13.81 47.83
C VAL A 374 -32.44 -14.50 49.08
N ARG A 375 -33.37 -15.47 48.94
CA ARG A 375 -33.56 -16.53 49.95
C ARG A 375 -33.92 -17.86 49.28
N ARG A 376 -33.00 -18.82 49.50
CA ARG A 376 -33.13 -20.26 49.28
C ARG A 376 -34.48 -20.81 49.78
N ARG A 377 -35.00 -21.83 49.10
CA ARG A 377 -35.57 -23.02 49.76
C ARG A 377 -35.58 -24.23 48.82
N ARG A 378 -34.95 -25.28 49.34
CA ARG A 378 -34.99 -26.74 49.10
C ARG A 378 -35.28 -27.26 47.71
#